data_AF-A0A2D6JQ47-F1
#
_entry.id   AF-A0A2D6JQ47-F1
#
_cell.length_a   1.000
_cell.length_b   1.000
_cell.length_c   1.000
_cell.angle_alpha   90.00
_cell.angle_beta   90.00
_cell.angle_gamma   90.00
#
_symmetry.space_group_name_H-M   'P 1'
#
loop_
_entity.id
_entity.type
_entity.pdbx_description
1 polymer ?
#
loop_
_entity_poly.entity_id
_entity_poly.type
_entity_poly.pdbx_seq_one_letter_code
_entity_poly.pdbx_strand_id
1 'polypeptide(L)' 'MKPPLYVRTDDFRLAHRLLRELKQRNLPAQQITTKDAIDPDAHWFGTPEEVRLLGGRGVAVELDDVAETVSTWLLSRKL' A
#
# COMPACT_ATOMS: atom_id res chain seq x y z
N MET A 1 7.59 17.00 4.31
CA MET A 1 6.34 16.45 3.74
C MET A 1 6.31 14.97 4.10
N LYS A 2 5.36 14.55 4.94
CA LYS A 2 5.24 13.12 5.33
C LYS A 2 4.84 12.31 4.08
N PRO A 3 5.41 11.12 3.84
CA PRO A 3 5.01 10.30 2.72
C PRO A 3 3.53 9.94 2.88
N PRO A 4 2.67 10.17 1.86
CA PRO A 4 1.22 9.95 1.96
C PRO A 4 0.83 8.47 1.78
N LEU A 5 1.81 7.56 1.83
CA LEU A 5 1.68 6.19 1.34
C LEU A 5 2.52 5.22 2.16
N TYR A 6 1.85 4.22 2.72
CA TYR A 6 2.46 3.17 3.53
C TYR A 6 2.20 1.80 2.92
N VAL A 7 3.05 0.83 3.24
CA VAL A 7 2.86 -0.57 2.88
C VAL A 7 2.78 -1.34 4.19
N ARG A 8 1.56 -1.65 4.62
CA ARG A 8 1.24 -2.25 5.92
C ARG A 8 0.83 -3.70 5.69
N THR A 9 1.83 -4.54 5.48
CA THR A 9 1.68 -5.98 5.25
C THR A 9 2.75 -6.72 6.02
N ASP A 10 2.38 -7.83 6.65
CA ASP A 10 3.32 -8.78 7.24
C ASP A 10 3.96 -9.67 6.14
N ASP A 11 3.33 -9.74 4.97
CA ASP A 11 3.88 -10.44 3.82
C ASP A 11 5.06 -9.67 3.19
N PHE A 12 6.27 -10.16 3.43
CA PHE A 12 7.50 -9.55 2.92
C PHE A 12 7.58 -9.54 1.38
N ARG A 13 7.01 -10.56 0.71
CA ARG A 13 7.05 -10.64 -0.75
C ARG A 13 6.18 -9.56 -1.36
N LEU A 14 4.98 -9.38 -0.80
CA LEU A 14 4.06 -8.30 -1.20
C LEU A 14 4.68 -6.93 -0.92
N ALA A 15 5.23 -6.74 0.27
CA ALA A 15 5.87 -5.48 0.65
C ALA A 15 6.98 -5.10 -0.33
N HIS A 16 7.90 -6.03 -0.59
CA HIS A 16 9.03 -5.80 -1.48
C HIS A 16 8.57 -5.49 -2.91
N ARG A 17 7.57 -6.22 -3.42
CA ARG A 17 7.03 -6.02 -4.77
C ARG A 17 6.34 -4.65 -4.88
N LEU A 18 5.51 -4.28 -3.91
CA LEU A 18 4.88 -2.95 -3.82
C LEU A 18 5.90 -1.84 -3.74
N LEU A 19 6.86 -1.93 -2.83
CA LEU A 19 7.92 -0.92 -2.67
C LEU A 19 8.69 -0.71 -3.97
N ARG A 20 9.01 -1.81 -4.68
CA ARG A 20 9.72 -1.76 -5.95
C ARG A 20 8.88 -1.08 -7.03
N GLU A 21 7.61 -1.46 -7.17
CA GLU A 21 6.65 -0.86 -8.12
C GLU A 21 6.42 0.64 -7.84
N LEU A 22 6.30 1.03 -6.57
CA LEU A 22 6.11 2.42 -6.15
C LEU A 22 7.38 3.24 -6.37
N LYS A 23 8.54 2.69 -6.03
CA LYS A 23 9.84 3.32 -6.28
C LYS A 23 10.11 3.53 -7.78
N GLN A 24 9.75 2.56 -8.63
CA GLN A 24 9.85 2.71 -10.08
C GLN A 24 8.98 3.84 -10.62
N ARG A 25 7.83 4.10 -9.99
CA ARG A 25 6.93 5.22 -10.32
C ARG A 25 7.25 6.52 -9.56
N ASN A 26 8.40 6.59 -8.89
CA ASN A 26 8.87 7.75 -8.13
C ASN A 26 7.94 8.17 -6.97
N LEU A 27 7.23 7.19 -6.38
CA LEU A 27 6.33 7.40 -5.25
C LEU A 27 7.05 7.07 -3.94
N PRO A 28 7.14 8.02 -2.99
CA PRO A 28 7.74 7.77 -1.69
C PRO A 28 6.76 6.94 -0.83
N ALA A 29 7.04 5.65 -0.72
CA ALA A 29 6.28 4.72 0.11
C ALA A 29 7.18 4.12 1.20
N GLN A 30 6.63 3.94 2.39
CA GLN A 30 7.34 3.32 3.52
C GLN A 30 6.65 2.02 3.93
N GLN A 31 7.43 0.94 4.03
CA GLN A 31 6.94 -0.29 4.63
C GLN A 31 6.88 -0.16 6.14
N ILE A 32 5.77 -0.60 6.69
CA ILE A 32 5.47 -0.66 8.12
C ILE A 32 4.82 -2.01 8.43
N THR A 33 4.80 -2.39 9.70
CA THR A 33 4.13 -3.62 10.11
C THR A 33 2.65 -3.38 10.39
N THR A 34 1.84 -4.43 10.38
CA THR A 34 0.41 -4.36 10.78
C THR A 34 0.21 -3.89 12.22
N LYS A 35 1.25 -3.96 13.06
CA LYS A 35 1.25 -3.47 14.44
C LYS A 35 1.52 -1.98 14.56
N ASP A 36 2.13 -1.37 13.54
CA ASP A 36 2.47 0.05 13.54
C ASP A 36 1.23 0.91 13.33
N ALA A 37 1.16 2.01 14.06
CA ALA A 37 0.06 2.96 13.97
C ALA A 37 0.30 3.90 12.78
N ILE A 38 -0.64 3.91 11.84
CA ILE A 38 -0.66 4.90 10.75
C ILE A 38 -1.65 6.00 11.04
N ASP A 39 -1.37 7.17 10.46
CA ASP A 39 -2.36 8.23 10.35
C ASP A 39 -3.65 7.67 9.71
N PRO A 40 -4.84 7.91 10.30
CA PRO A 40 -6.10 7.40 9.76
C PRO A 40 -6.45 8.02 8.38
N ASP A 41 -5.84 9.16 8.05
CA ASP A 41 -5.97 9.81 6.75
C ASP A 41 -4.92 9.31 5.73
N ALA A 42 -3.91 8.55 6.16
CA ALA A 42 -2.89 8.02 5.28
C ALA A 42 -3.39 6.79 4.51
N HIS A 43 -2.97 6.67 3.25
CA HIS A 43 -3.24 5.49 2.45
C HIS A 43 -2.19 4.44 2.70
N TRP A 44 -2.63 3.18 2.74
CA TRP A 44 -1.73 2.07 2.93
C TRP A 44 -2.11 0.89 2.04
N PHE A 45 -1.13 0.14 1.58
CA PHE A 45 -1.35 -1.11 0.85
C PHE A 45 -1.12 -2.29 1.77
N GLY A 46 -1.98 -3.29 1.68
CA GLY A 46 -1.82 -4.55 2.38
C GLY A 46 -2.58 -5.66 1.66
N THR A 47 -2.49 -6.86 2.21
CA THR A 47 -3.29 -7.98 1.70
C THR A 47 -4.79 -7.69 1.87
N PRO A 48 -5.66 -8.28 1.05
CA PRO A 48 -7.11 -8.18 1.23
C PRO A 48 -7.56 -8.60 2.63
N GLU A 49 -6.90 -9.59 3.24
CA GLU A 49 -7.19 -10.04 4.60
C GLU A 49 -6.87 -8.96 5.63
N GLU A 50 -5.68 -8.35 5.57
CA GLU A 50 -5.27 -7.29 6.49
C GLU A 50 -6.15 -6.04 6.34
N VAL A 51 -6.46 -5.66 5.10
CA VAL A 51 -7.34 -4.52 4.81
C VAL A 51 -8.74 -4.77 5.33
N ARG A 52 -9.24 -6.00 5.23
CA ARG A 52 -10.53 -6.38 5.80
C ARG A 52 -10.53 -6.38 7.33
N LEU A 53 -9.41 -6.76 7.96
CA LEU A 53 -9.26 -6.80 9.42
C LEU A 53 -9.07 -5.41 10.03
N LEU A 54 -8.23 -4.57 9.42
CA LEU A 54 -7.83 -3.26 9.94
C LEU A 54 -8.75 -2.13 9.44
N GLY A 55 -9.33 -2.27 8.25
CA GLY A 55 -10.20 -1.28 7.63
C GLY A 55 -9.51 0.05 7.31
N GLY A 56 -10.31 1.09 7.10
CA GLY A 56 -9.83 2.45 6.80
C GLY A 56 -9.48 2.66 5.33
N ARG A 57 -8.43 3.44 5.05
CA ARG A 57 -7.91 3.72 3.69
C ARG A 57 -6.92 2.65 3.19
N GLY A 58 -7.15 1.40 3.60
CA GLY A 58 -6.37 0.26 3.17
C GLY A 58 -6.75 -0.13 1.75
N VAL A 59 -5.74 -0.30 0.91
CA VAL A 59 -5.89 -0.78 -0.46
C VAL A 59 -5.49 -2.24 -0.47
N ALA A 60 -6.48 -3.11 -0.69
CA ALA A 60 -6.26 -4.54 -0.81
C ALA A 60 -5.48 -4.84 -2.09
N VAL A 61 -4.34 -5.49 -1.95
CA VAL A 61 -3.46 -5.86 -3.05
C VAL A 61 -3.05 -7.32 -2.90
N GLU A 62 -3.20 -8.08 -3.97
CA GLU A 62 -2.66 -9.44 -4.07
C GLU A 62 -1.28 -9.43 -4.76
N LEU A 63 -0.45 -10.43 -4.46
CA LEU A 63 0.92 -10.51 -4.97
C LEU A 63 1.00 -10.55 -6.51
N ASP A 64 -0.02 -11.14 -7.14
CA ASP A 64 -0.11 -11.26 -8.59
C ASP A 64 -0.56 -9.94 -9.23
N ASP A 65 -1.54 -9.28 -8.61
CA ASP A 65 -2.19 -8.05 -9.08
C ASP A 65 -1.58 -6.75 -8.57
N VAL A 66 -0.35 -6.78 -8.01
CA VAL A 66 0.33 -5.58 -7.49
C VAL A 66 0.38 -4.48 -8.54
N ALA A 67 0.80 -4.81 -9.77
CA ALA A 67 1.00 -3.83 -10.82
C ALA A 67 -0.32 -3.19 -11.30
N GLU A 68 -1.37 -4.01 -11.46
CA GLU A 68 -2.69 -3.55 -11.85
C GLU A 68 -3.30 -2.68 -10.76
N THR A 69 -3.30 -3.16 -9.51
CA THR A 69 -3.90 -2.45 -8.39
C THR A 69 -3.22 -1.11 -8.12
N VAL A 70 -1.88 -1.06 -8.15
CA VAL A 70 -1.15 0.22 -8.01
C VAL A 70 -1.49 1.18 -9.13
N SER A 71 -1.63 0.68 -10.36
CA SER A 71 -2.00 1.50 -11.52
C SER A 71 -3.43 2.05 -11.39
N THR A 72 -4.40 1.21 -11.04
CA THR A 72 -5.79 1.61 -10.79
C THR A 72 -5.90 2.63 -9.66
N TRP A 73 -5.20 2.41 -8.56
CA TRP A 73 -5.17 3.35 -7.44
C TRP A 73 -4.56 4.70 -7.82
N LEU A 74 -3.49 4.70 -8.62
CA LEU A 74 -2.88 5.93 -9.14
C LEU A 74 -3.82 6.71 -10.07
N LEU A 75 -4.55 6.00 -10.94
CA LEU A 75 -5.55 6.60 -11.82
C LEU A 75 -6.68 7.24 -11.01
N SER A 76 -7.16 6.57 -9.96
CA SER A 76 -8.19 7.10 -9.06
C SER A 76 -7.77 8.36 -8.32
N ARG A 77 -6.47 8.63 -8.16
CA ARG A 77 -5.94 9.84 -7.50
C ARG A 77 -5.66 11.01 -8.43
N LYS A 78 -5.75 10.81 -9.75
CA LYS A 78 -5.53 11.85 -10.77
C LYS A 78 -6.82 12.51 -11.27
N LEU A 79 -7.97 12.18 -10.68
CA LEU A 79 -9.28 12.78 -10.96
C LEU A 79 -9.65 13.81 -9.90
#